data_AF-A0A7X6ZEB6-F1
#
_entry.id   AF-A0A7X6ZEB6-F1
#
_cell.length_a   1.000
_cell.length_b   1.000
_cell.length_c   1.000
_cell.angle_alpha   90.00
_cell.angle_beta   90.00
_cell.angle_gamma   90.00
#
_symmetry.space_group_name_H-M   'P 1'
#
loop_
_entity.id
_entity.type
_entity.pdbx_description
1 polymer ?
#
loop_
_entity_poly.entity_id
_entity_poly.type
_entity_poly.pdbx_seq_one_letter_code
_entity_poly.pdbx_strand_id
1 'polypeptide(L)'
;MKLVRVLFPAEEDWLPVSRLSIHPGLLEIMEELGVVEVIDEKLESRDLYRINKITRLRDTLGVNLSGAILICDLLERIKELEDEVRQLKEGR
;
A
#
# COMPACT_ATOMS: atom_id res chain seq x y z
N MET A 1 -40.03 -3.85 10.86
CA MET A 1 -39.12 -2.73 10.52
C MET A 1 -37.90 -3.32 9.82
N LYS A 2 -37.59 -2.86 8.61
CA LYS A 2 -36.47 -3.40 7.81
C LYS A 2 -35.26 -2.50 8.06
N LEU A 3 -34.24 -3.03 8.74
CA LEU A 3 -32.95 -2.34 8.93
C LEU A 3 -32.19 -2.40 7.60
N VAL A 4 -31.98 -1.25 6.99
CA VAL A 4 -31.08 -1.11 5.85
C VAL A 4 -29.72 -0.70 6.40
N ARG A 5 -28.73 -1.59 6.27
CA ARG A 5 -27.34 -1.25 6.56
C ARG A 5 -26.82 -0.42 5.40
N VAL A 6 -26.82 0.89 5.57
CA VAL A 6 -26.13 1.80 4.65
C VAL A 6 -24.63 1.60 4.88
N LEU A 7 -23.99 0.85 3.98
CA LEU A 7 -22.53 0.84 3.85
C LEU A 7 -22.18 2.16 3.16
N PHE A 8 -21.72 3.13 3.94
CA PHE A 8 -20.90 4.19 3.37
C PHE A 8 -19.61 3.51 2.92
N PRO A 9 -19.30 3.43 1.60
CA PRO A 9 -17.93 3.19 1.21
C PRO A 9 -17.12 4.29 1.89
N ALA A 10 -16.15 3.92 2.72
CA ALA A 10 -15.28 4.90 3.36
C ALA A 10 -14.75 5.81 2.23
N GLU A 11 -15.12 7.08 2.27
CA GLU A 11 -14.48 8.11 1.46
C GLU A 11 -12.97 7.96 1.64
N GLU A 12 -12.19 8.11 0.57
CA GLU A 12 -10.73 8.00 0.58
C GLU A 12 -10.14 8.54 1.89
N ASP A 13 -9.73 7.63 2.78
CA ASP A 13 -9.29 7.98 4.12
C ASP A 13 -7.88 8.57 4.02
N TRP A 14 -7.81 9.87 3.75
CA TRP A 14 -6.58 10.65 3.77
C TRP A 14 -6.13 10.84 5.21
N LEU A 15 -4.93 10.37 5.53
CA LEU A 15 -4.36 10.40 6.86
C LEU A 15 -3.27 11.47 6.95
N PRO A 16 -3.32 12.38 7.95
CA PRO A 16 -2.25 13.34 8.17
C PRO A 16 -0.92 12.65 8.43
N VAL A 17 0.14 13.10 7.76
CA VAL A 17 1.51 12.59 7.93
C VAL A 17 1.97 12.70 9.39
N SER A 18 1.54 13.74 10.10
CA SER A 18 1.83 13.95 11.53
C SER A 18 1.34 12.83 12.45
N ARG A 19 0.40 11.99 12.01
CA ARG A 19 -0.08 10.83 12.77
C ARG A 19 0.68 9.54 12.44
N LEU A 20 1.59 9.57 11.48
CA LEU A 20 2.36 8.42 11.05
C LEU A 20 3.62 8.26 11.90
N SER A 21 3.94 7.03 12.27
CA SER A 21 5.21 6.70 12.93
C SER A 21 6.32 6.48 11.90
N ILE A 22 6.47 7.41 10.95
CA ILE A 22 7.44 7.36 9.87
C ILE A 22 8.28 8.64 9.93
N HIS A 23 9.60 8.51 9.79
CA HIS A 23 10.49 9.67 9.76
C HIS A 23 10.24 10.51 8.49
N PRO A 24 10.09 11.85 8.58
CA PRO A 24 9.78 12.69 7.41
C PRO A 24 10.73 12.49 6.22
N GLY A 25 12.05 12.45 6.47
CA GLY A 25 13.01 12.21 5.39
C GLY A 25 12.88 10.83 4.71
N LEU A 26 12.30 9.82 5.37
CA LEU A 26 12.01 8.54 4.70
C LEU A 26 10.77 8.68 3.79
N LEU A 27 9.79 9.47 4.23
CA LEU A 27 8.59 9.74 3.44
C LEU A 27 8.91 10.54 2.18
N GLU A 28 9.77 11.56 2.29
CA GLU A 28 10.29 12.34 1.15
C GLU A 28 10.96 11.43 0.11
N ILE A 29 11.85 10.53 0.55
CA ILE A 29 12.50 9.56 -0.35
C ILE A 29 11.47 8.62 -1.00
N MET A 30 10.45 8.18 -0.24
CA MET A 30 9.39 7.33 -0.78
C MET A 30 8.53 8.06 -1.83
N GLU A 31 8.26 9.36 -1.63
CA GLU A 31 7.57 10.21 -2.60
C GLU A 31 8.42 10.42 -3.86
N GLU A 32 9.72 10.73 -3.72
CA GLU A 32 10.65 10.87 -4.85
C GLU A 32 10.75 9.59 -5.70
N LEU A 33 10.63 8.43 -5.04
CA LEU A 33 10.64 7.12 -5.70
C LEU A 33 9.26 6.70 -6.24
N GLY A 34 8.23 7.56 -6.12
CA GLY A 34 6.88 7.30 -6.61
C GLY A 34 6.14 6.19 -5.85
N VAL A 35 6.57 5.88 -4.62
CA VAL A 35 5.94 4.85 -3.78
C VAL A 35 4.61 5.35 -3.22
N VAL A 36 4.56 6.63 -2.88
CA VAL A 36 3.43 7.32 -2.25
C VAL A 36 3.31 8.73 -2.82
N GLU A 37 2.14 9.34 -2.65
CA GLU A 37 1.89 10.75 -2.98
C GLU A 37 1.41 11.46 -1.72
N VAL A 38 2.06 12.57 -1.35
CA VAL A 38 1.65 13.38 -0.21
C VAL A 38 0.96 14.65 -0.73
N ILE A 39 -0.33 14.79 -0.43
CA ILE A 39 -1.13 15.96 -0.81
C ILE A 39 -1.59 16.66 0.46
N ASP A 40 -1.29 17.96 0.58
CA ASP A 40 -1.65 18.78 1.75
C ASP A 40 -1.29 18.12 3.10
N GLU A 41 -0.07 17.58 3.22
CA GLU A 41 0.43 16.86 4.41
C GLU A 41 -0.41 15.62 4.77
N LYS A 42 -1.08 15.02 3.79
CA LYS A 42 -1.88 13.80 3.94
C LYS A 42 -1.51 12.76 2.91
N LEU A 43 -1.77 11.52 3.26
CA LEU A 43 -1.47 10.35 2.45
C LEU A 43 -2.64 9.37 2.51
N GLU A 44 -2.91 8.66 1.43
CA GLU A 44 -4.07 7.80 1.36
C GLU A 44 -3.88 6.54 2.19
N SER A 45 -4.89 6.10 2.95
CA SER A 45 -4.78 4.91 3.81
C SER A 45 -4.24 3.67 3.10
N ARG A 46 -4.46 3.52 1.77
CA ARG A 46 -3.89 2.41 0.98
C ARG A 46 -2.36 2.43 0.94
N ASP A 47 -1.74 3.61 0.91
CA ASP A 47 -0.28 3.69 0.82
C ASP A 47 0.39 3.35 2.15
N LEU A 48 -0.32 3.47 3.28
CA LEU A 48 0.19 2.97 4.57
C LEU A 48 0.45 1.47 4.57
N TYR A 49 -0.40 0.70 3.91
CA TYR A 49 -0.18 -0.74 3.78
C TYR A 49 1.09 -1.03 2.99
N ARG A 50 1.29 -0.29 1.89
CA ARG A 50 2.47 -0.38 1.03
C ARG A 50 3.75 0.02 1.77
N ILE A 51 3.75 1.16 2.47
CA ILE A 51 4.87 1.62 3.30
C ILE A 51 5.23 0.59 4.36
N ASN A 52 4.24 0.10 5.12
CA ASN A 52 4.48 -0.90 6.17
C ASN A 52 5.12 -2.18 5.60
N LYS A 53 4.68 -2.62 4.43
CA LYS A 53 5.25 -3.80 3.77
C LYS A 53 6.70 -3.57 3.35
N ILE A 54 7.01 -2.41 2.78
CA ILE A 54 8.39 -2.01 2.39
C ILE A 54 9.30 -1.96 3.62
N THR A 55 8.89 -1.26 4.67
CA THR A 55 9.65 -1.13 5.92
C THR A 55 9.90 -2.50 6.54
N ARG A 56 8.89 -3.37 6.60
CA ARG A 56 9.07 -4.74 7.11
C ARG A 56 10.02 -5.58 6.26
N LEU A 57 9.96 -5.49 4.93
CA LEU A 57 10.91 -6.20 4.04
C LEU A 57 12.34 -5.74 4.30
N ARG A 58 12.56 -4.43 4.40
CA ARG A 58 13.86 -3.85 4.73
C ARG A 58 14.37 -4.32 6.09
N ASP A 59 13.54 -4.21 7.12
CA ASP A 59 13.96 -4.46 8.51
C ASP A 59 14.08 -5.95 8.84
N THR A 60 13.25 -6.79 8.22
CA THR A 60 13.23 -8.24 8.51
C THR A 60 14.19 -9.02 7.61
N LEU A 61 14.34 -8.63 6.33
CA LEU A 61 15.15 -9.35 5.36
C LEU A 61 16.48 -8.66 5.03
N GLY A 62 16.75 -7.47 5.61
CA GLY A 62 17.99 -6.73 5.39
C GLY A 62 18.14 -6.18 3.97
N VAL A 63 17.05 -6.05 3.23
CA VAL A 63 17.05 -5.52 1.86
C VAL A 63 17.12 -3.99 1.91
N ASN A 64 17.83 -3.36 0.96
CA ASN A 64 17.81 -1.90 0.85
C ASN A 64 16.42 -1.38 0.43
N LEU A 65 16.18 -0.07 0.57
CA LEU A 65 14.88 0.54 0.32
C LEU A 65 14.39 0.30 -1.12
N SER A 66 15.23 0.57 -2.12
CA SER A 66 14.89 0.37 -3.54
C SER A 66 14.56 -1.09 -3.86
N GLY A 67 15.30 -2.03 -3.28
CA GLY A 67 15.04 -3.46 -3.42
C GLY A 67 13.72 -3.87 -2.73
N ALA A 68 13.43 -3.32 -1.55
CA ALA A 68 12.17 -3.57 -0.87
C ALA A 68 10.96 -3.04 -1.66
N ILE A 69 11.09 -1.87 -2.30
CA ILE A 69 10.07 -1.31 -3.21
C ILE A 69 9.85 -2.26 -4.40
N LEU A 70 10.92 -2.63 -5.11
CA LEU A 70 10.84 -3.54 -6.25
C LEU A 70 10.22 -4.90 -5.88
N ILE A 71 10.60 -5.47 -4.73
CA ILE A 71 10.01 -6.72 -4.25
C ILE A 71 8.51 -6.54 -3.99
N CYS A 72 8.08 -5.42 -3.42
CA CYS A 72 6.66 -5.13 -3.23
C CYS A 72 5.89 -5.11 -4.56
N ASP A 73 6.44 -4.49 -5.60
CA ASP A 73 5.83 -4.45 -6.94
C ASP A 73 5.75 -5.84 -7.57
N LEU A 74 6.82 -6.63 -7.45
CA LEU A 74 6.84 -7.99 -7.97
C LEU A 74 5.81 -8.88 -7.25
N LEU A 75 5.64 -8.74 -5.94
CA LEU A 75 4.63 -9.48 -5.19
C LEU A 75 3.21 -9.10 -5.61
N GLU A 76 2.97 -7.83 -5.91
CA GLU A 76 1.68 -7.37 -6.44
C GLU A 76 1.42 -7.95 -7.83
N ARG A 77 2.41 -7.91 -8.72
CA ARG A 77 2.32 -8.51 -10.05
C ARG A 77 2.10 -10.02 -10.01
N ILE A 78 2.75 -10.73 -9.10
CA ILE A 78 2.54 -12.18 -8.91
C ILE A 78 1.10 -12.44 -8.47
N LYS A 79 0.57 -11.65 -7.54
CA LYS A 79 -0.81 -11.80 -7.07
C LYS A 79 -1.82 -11.61 -8.20
N GLU A 80 -1.65 -10.58 -9.04
CA GLU A 80 -2.49 -10.36 -10.22
C GLU A 80 -2.48 -11.58 -11.15
N LEU A 81 -1.29 -12.10 -11.46
CA LEU A 81 -1.13 -13.27 -12.32
C LEU A 81 -1.75 -14.54 -11.70
N GLU A 82 -1.61 -14.74 -10.39
CA GLU A 82 -2.25 -15.85 -9.69
C GLU A 82 -3.77 -15.76 -9.72
N ASP A 83 -4.33 -14.56 -9.58
CA ASP A 83 -5.77 -14.32 -9.66
C ASP A 83 -6.29 -14.55 -11.10
N GLU A 84 -5.58 -14.09 -12.14
CA GLU A 84 -5.90 -14.40 -13.54
C GLU A 84 -5.90 -15.91 -13.80
N VAL A 85 -4.87 -16.62 -13.34
CA VAL A 85 -4.78 -18.09 -13.48
C VAL A 85 -5.92 -18.79 -12.75
N ARG A 86 -6.33 -18.31 -11.57
CA ARG A 86 -7.46 -18.88 -10.81
C ARG A 86 -8.77 -18.70 -11.58
N GLN A 87 -9.04 -17.50 -12.09
CA GLN A 87 -10.23 -17.23 -12.89
C GLN A 87 -10.30 -18.11 -14.15
N LEU A 88 -9.18 -18.32 -14.83
CA LEU A 88 -9.11 -19.18 -16.02
C LEU A 88 -9.35 -20.67 -15.70
N LYS A 89 -8.98 -21.11 -14.49
CA LYS A 89 -9.20 -22.49 -14.03
C LYS A 89 -10.63 -22.72 -13.53
N GLU A 90 -11.25 -21.74 -12.90
CA GLU A 90 -12.63 -21.81 -12.38
C GLU A 90 -13.68 -21.61 -13.49
N GLY A 91 -13.34 -20.87 -14.55
CA GLY A 91 -14.17 -20.72 -15.76
C GLY A 91 -14.13 -21.90 -16.74
N ARG A 92 -13.48 -23.02 -16.36
CA ARG A 92 -13.47 -24.32 -17.06
C ARG A 92 -14.20 -25.36 -16.24
#